data_AF-A0A9C7PNY1-F1
#
_entry.id   AF-A0A9C7PNY1-F1
#
_cell.length_a   1.000
_cell.length_b   1.000
_cell.length_c   1.000
_cell.angle_alpha   90.00
_cell.angle_beta   90.00
_cell.angle_gamma   90.00
#
_symmetry.space_group_name_H-M   'P 1'
#
loop_
_entity.id
_entity.type
_entity.pdbx_description
1 polymer ?
#
loop_
_entity_poly.entity_id
_entity_poly.type
_entity_poly.pdbx_seq_one_letter_code
_entity_poly.pdbx_strand_id
1 'polypeptide(L)'
;MALRREIHREPELGLDLPKTRAKVLDSLSGLGLEIYPNTGDNGGGGDTPRRLFWPQYFVTWRYGCSTDVRGHRGFPFASQTPGHMHSCGHDAHTSMLASAAHLLSQHKEDIRGNVLFMFQPGEEGYGGAKIMLDEGLIEAGGKPNSVFALHVAPELSL
;
A
#
# COMPACT_ATOMS: atom_id res chain seq x y z
N MET A 1 3.53 1.49 14.50
CA MET A 1 3.25 0.20 15.19
C MET A 1 1.77 -0.20 15.16
N ALA A 2 0.82 0.74 15.35
CA ALA A 2 -0.63 0.44 15.32
C ALA A 2 -1.12 -0.02 13.93
N LEU A 3 -0.87 0.78 12.88
CA LEU A 3 -1.29 0.50 11.50
C LEU A 3 -0.94 -0.91 11.01
N ARG A 4 0.33 -1.33 11.20
CA ARG A 4 0.78 -2.70 10.87
C ARG A 4 -0.13 -3.76 11.47
N ARG A 5 -0.45 -3.64 12.77
CA ARG A 5 -1.25 -4.64 13.50
C ARG A 5 -2.72 -4.60 13.08
N GLU A 6 -3.25 -3.42 12.75
CA GLU A 6 -4.63 -3.26 12.25
C GLU A 6 -4.83 -3.85 10.86
N ILE A 7 -3.84 -3.71 9.98
CA ILE A 7 -3.81 -4.36 8.68
C ILE A 7 -3.65 -5.87 8.86
N HIS A 8 -2.72 -6.32 9.71
CA HIS A 8 -2.50 -7.75 9.97
C HIS A 8 -3.75 -8.50 10.45
N ARG A 9 -4.61 -7.84 11.24
CA ARG A 9 -5.85 -8.42 11.78
C ARG A 9 -6.94 -8.62 10.73
N GLU A 10 -7.01 -7.79 9.70
CA GLU A 10 -8.06 -7.85 8.67
C GLU A 10 -7.42 -7.85 7.27
N PRO A 11 -6.75 -8.95 6.88
CA PRO A 11 -6.18 -9.08 5.55
C PRO A 11 -7.29 -9.11 4.49
N GLU A 12 -7.04 -8.42 3.37
CA GLU A 12 -7.88 -8.36 2.16
C GLU A 12 -7.11 -8.88 0.94
N LEU A 13 -7.80 -9.24 -0.14
CA LEU A 13 -7.23 -9.91 -1.32
C LEU A 13 -7.42 -9.14 -2.63
N GLY A 14 -6.46 -9.33 -3.53
CA GLY A 14 -6.58 -8.89 -4.91
C GLY A 14 -6.40 -7.40 -5.09
N LEU A 15 -7.30 -6.79 -5.84
CA LEU A 15 -7.24 -5.39 -6.26
C LEU A 15 -8.20 -4.49 -5.47
N ASP A 16 -9.22 -5.06 -4.83
CA ASP A 16 -10.21 -4.33 -4.03
C ASP A 16 -9.93 -4.53 -2.53
N LEU A 17 -9.32 -3.53 -1.91
CA LEU A 17 -8.83 -3.56 -0.53
C LEU A 17 -9.43 -2.41 0.29
N PRO A 18 -10.77 -2.29 0.40
CA PRO A 18 -11.43 -1.09 0.93
C PRO A 18 -11.06 -0.79 2.39
N LYS A 19 -10.91 -1.81 3.25
CA LYS A 19 -10.56 -1.60 4.67
C LYS A 19 -9.10 -1.18 4.83
N THR A 20 -8.21 -1.83 4.10
CA THR A 20 -6.77 -1.55 4.09
C THR A 20 -6.53 -0.15 3.55
N ARG A 21 -7.18 0.21 2.44
CA ARG A 21 -7.16 1.55 1.88
C ARG A 21 -7.63 2.58 2.90
N ALA A 22 -8.76 2.33 3.57
CA ALA A 22 -9.28 3.24 4.59
C ALA A 22 -8.28 3.46 5.74
N LYS A 23 -7.62 2.40 6.23
CA LYS A 23 -6.59 2.50 7.28
C LYS A 23 -5.36 3.29 6.84
N VAL A 24 -4.91 3.07 5.60
CA VAL A 24 -3.77 3.85 5.04
C VAL A 24 -4.16 5.31 4.89
N LEU A 25 -5.33 5.59 4.33
CA LEU A 25 -5.89 6.94 4.20
C LEU A 25 -5.95 7.68 5.53
N ASP A 26 -6.56 7.03 6.53
CA ASP A 26 -6.67 7.58 7.87
C ASP A 26 -5.29 7.87 8.47
N SER A 27 -4.35 6.93 8.29
CA SER A 27 -2.97 7.12 8.77
C SER A 27 -2.23 8.27 8.09
N LEU A 28 -2.57 8.64 6.85
CA LEU A 28 -1.94 9.74 6.11
C LEU A 28 -2.70 11.07 6.26
N SER A 29 -3.85 11.04 6.94
CA SER A 29 -4.69 12.22 7.13
C SER A 29 -3.93 13.32 7.88
N GLY A 30 -4.13 14.57 7.46
CA GLY A 30 -3.50 15.74 8.07
C GLY A 30 -2.04 16.01 7.65
N LEU A 31 -1.42 15.14 6.85
CA LEU A 31 -0.04 15.34 6.38
C LEU A 31 0.10 16.41 5.28
N GLY A 32 -1.01 16.96 4.78
CA GLY A 32 -1.02 17.86 3.63
C GLY A 32 -0.55 17.17 2.34
N LEU A 33 -0.58 15.84 2.32
CA LEU A 33 -0.36 15.06 1.12
C LEU A 33 -1.58 15.22 0.24
N GLU A 34 -1.32 15.52 -1.02
CA GLU A 34 -2.30 15.26 -2.04
C GLU A 34 -2.44 13.70 -2.19
N ILE A 35 -3.64 13.08 -2.22
CA ILE A 35 -4.07 11.65 -2.40
C ILE A 35 -4.93 11.28 -3.68
N TYR A 36 -4.48 10.36 -4.57
CA TYR A 36 -5.13 10.11 -5.89
C TYR A 36 -6.13 8.97 -5.76
N PRO A 37 -7.38 9.12 -6.23
CA PRO A 37 -8.28 8.00 -6.40
C PRO A 37 -7.94 7.19 -7.66
N ASN A 38 -8.24 5.89 -7.62
CA ASN A 38 -8.24 5.04 -8.80
C ASN A 38 -9.35 5.49 -9.76
N THR A 39 -9.04 5.65 -11.06
CA THR A 39 -9.99 6.02 -12.13
C THR A 39 -10.72 4.82 -12.76
N GLY A 40 -10.44 3.61 -12.30
CA GLY A 40 -11.11 2.36 -12.67
C GLY A 40 -12.52 2.28 -12.09
N ASP A 41 -13.35 3.28 -12.34
CA ASP A 41 -14.78 3.05 -12.46
C ASP A 41 -14.96 2.11 -13.67
N ASN A 42 -15.48 0.92 -13.42
CA ASN A 42 -16.20 0.18 -14.46
C ASN A 42 -17.50 0.93 -14.81
N GLY A 43 -17.42 2.18 -15.28
CA GLY A 43 -18.63 2.94 -15.58
C GLY A 43 -18.43 4.43 -15.85
N GLY A 44 -18.39 4.79 -17.13
CA GLY A 44 -19.03 6.01 -17.62
C GLY A 44 -18.18 7.27 -17.60
N GLY A 45 -17.91 7.77 -18.82
CA GLY A 45 -17.11 8.96 -19.07
C GLY A 45 -17.57 10.26 -18.41
N GLY A 46 -16.61 11.17 -18.27
CA GLY A 46 -16.82 12.58 -17.95
C GLY A 46 -15.49 13.32 -17.96
N ASP A 47 -15.29 14.20 -18.94
CA ASP A 47 -14.18 15.14 -19.04
C ASP A 47 -14.09 16.06 -17.81
N THR A 48 -12.87 16.30 -17.28
CA THR A 48 -12.45 17.63 -16.78
C THR A 48 -10.92 17.70 -16.55
N PRO A 49 -10.26 18.88 -16.74
CA PRO A 49 -8.83 18.95 -16.97
C PRO A 49 -7.95 19.39 -15.77
N ARG A 50 -6.69 18.89 -15.82
CA ARG A 50 -5.40 19.49 -15.41
C ARG A 50 -5.04 19.66 -13.92
N ARG A 51 -3.96 18.95 -13.58
CA ARG A 51 -3.07 19.04 -12.41
C ARG A 51 -3.69 18.67 -11.08
N LEU A 52 -3.49 17.43 -10.69
CA LEU A 52 -3.31 17.06 -9.30
C LEU A 52 -1.98 16.28 -9.22
N PHE A 53 -1.43 15.96 -8.05
CA PHE A 53 -0.26 15.08 -7.81
C PHE A 53 -0.54 14.30 -6.55
N TRP A 54 -0.44 13.00 -6.50
CA TRP A 54 -0.84 12.27 -5.30
C TRP A 54 -0.19 10.85 -5.26
N PRO A 55 -0.09 10.17 -4.10
CA PRO A 55 0.40 8.81 -3.96
C PRO A 55 -0.72 7.79 -4.01
N GLN A 56 -0.45 6.65 -4.63
CA GLN A 56 -1.39 5.53 -4.70
C GLN A 56 -1.06 4.50 -3.59
N TYR A 57 -2.10 3.96 -2.94
CA TYR A 57 -2.19 2.96 -1.80
C TYR A 57 -1.56 1.63 -2.08
N PHE A 58 -1.54 0.62 -1.18
CA PHE A 58 -1.01 -0.72 -1.54
C PHE A 58 -0.14 -1.53 -0.53
N VAL A 59 -0.77 -2.50 0.14
CA VAL A 59 -0.19 -3.67 0.82
C VAL A 59 -0.24 -4.85 -0.14
N THR A 60 0.83 -5.64 -0.27
CA THR A 60 0.90 -6.86 -1.10
C THR A 60 0.33 -8.11 -0.34
N TRP A 61 0.07 -9.31 -0.93
CA TRP A 61 -0.12 -10.63 -0.20
C TRP A 61 -0.16 -11.93 -1.07
N ARG A 62 0.63 -12.97 -0.71
CA ARG A 62 0.72 -14.35 -1.28
C ARG A 62 -0.39 -15.34 -0.97
N TYR A 63 -1.00 -15.91 -2.01
CA TYR A 63 -1.73 -17.18 -1.91
C TYR A 63 -0.78 -18.37 -1.65
N GLY A 64 -1.02 -19.13 -0.58
CA GLY A 64 -0.43 -20.46 -0.37
C GLY A 64 0.42 -20.61 0.88
N CYS A 65 -0.22 -20.97 1.99
CA CYS A 65 0.35 -21.90 2.94
C CYS A 65 -0.69 -22.99 3.20
N SER A 66 -0.61 -24.07 2.44
CA SER A 66 -1.28 -25.34 2.74
C SER A 66 -0.61 -26.06 3.92
N THR A 67 -0.12 -25.33 4.92
CA THR A 67 0.34 -25.90 6.18
C THR A 67 -0.11 -24.97 7.29
N ASP A 68 -1.30 -25.26 7.79
CA ASP A 68 -1.65 -24.95 9.16
C ASP A 68 -1.54 -23.46 9.59
N VAL A 69 -2.53 -22.66 9.18
CA VAL A 69 -2.77 -21.28 9.69
C VAL A 69 -3.00 -21.23 11.22
N ARG A 70 -2.98 -22.36 11.94
CA ARG A 70 -3.15 -22.41 13.40
C ARG A 70 -1.92 -21.83 14.13
N GLY A 71 -0.73 -21.77 13.50
CA GLY A 71 0.54 -21.34 14.10
C GLY A 71 0.64 -19.85 14.50
N HIS A 72 -0.24 -18.98 13.99
CA HIS A 72 -0.24 -17.54 14.33
C HIS A 72 -1.34 -17.11 15.31
N ARG A 73 -2.18 -18.04 15.79
CA ARG A 73 -3.29 -17.72 16.71
C ARG A 73 -2.86 -17.27 18.11
N GLY A 74 -1.55 -17.24 18.40
CA GLY A 74 -1.01 -16.77 19.70
C GLY A 74 -0.76 -15.27 19.79
N PHE A 75 -0.74 -14.54 18.67
CA PHE A 75 -0.47 -13.10 18.70
C PHE A 75 -1.75 -12.28 18.92
N PRO A 76 -1.71 -11.22 19.76
CA PRO A 76 -2.86 -10.31 19.95
C PRO A 76 -3.31 -9.57 18.67
N PHE A 77 -2.54 -9.70 17.58
CA PHE A 77 -2.81 -9.08 16.29
C PHE A 77 -2.96 -10.11 15.16
N ALA A 78 -3.12 -11.40 15.48
CA ALA A 78 -3.37 -12.43 14.49
C ALA A 78 -4.58 -12.08 13.60
N SER A 79 -4.55 -12.56 12.36
CA SER A 79 -5.68 -12.41 11.44
C SER A 79 -6.98 -12.93 12.05
N GLN A 80 -8.04 -12.14 11.90
CA GLN A 80 -9.41 -12.46 12.28
C GLN A 80 -10.23 -12.96 11.08
N THR A 81 -9.68 -12.87 9.86
CA THR A 81 -10.29 -13.36 8.64
C THR A 81 -9.91 -14.83 8.42
N PRO A 82 -10.86 -15.79 8.53
CA PRO A 82 -10.53 -17.22 8.41
C PRO A 82 -9.85 -17.54 7.07
N GLY A 83 -8.71 -18.23 7.11
CA GLY A 83 -7.96 -18.64 5.92
C GLY A 83 -7.11 -17.54 5.25
N HIS A 84 -7.07 -16.33 5.82
CA HIS A 84 -6.34 -15.21 5.24
C HIS A 84 -5.30 -14.68 6.25
N MET A 85 -4.10 -14.30 5.80
CA MET A 85 -3.05 -13.71 6.65
C MET A 85 -2.02 -12.93 5.82
N HIS A 86 -1.39 -11.89 6.39
CA HIS A 86 -0.21 -11.27 5.76
C HIS A 86 1.05 -12.11 6.03
N SER A 87 1.26 -13.15 5.23
CA SER A 87 2.40 -14.09 5.37
C SER A 87 3.72 -13.58 4.79
N CYS A 88 3.67 -12.63 3.87
CA CYS A 88 4.84 -12.07 3.18
C CYS A 88 5.30 -10.72 3.80
N GLY A 89 4.69 -10.32 4.92
CA GLY A 89 5.11 -9.13 5.70
C GLY A 89 4.68 -7.79 5.11
N HIS A 90 3.68 -7.81 4.24
CA HIS A 90 3.23 -6.64 3.50
C HIS A 90 2.50 -5.60 4.36
N ASP A 91 1.83 -6.07 5.42
CA ASP A 91 1.36 -5.23 6.52
C ASP A 91 2.49 -4.40 7.15
N ALA A 92 3.72 -4.95 7.18
CA ALA A 92 4.91 -4.21 7.61
C ALA A 92 5.35 -3.18 6.56
N HIS A 93 5.43 -3.55 5.27
CA HIS A 93 5.82 -2.61 4.21
C HIS A 93 4.93 -1.38 4.16
N THR A 94 3.62 -1.58 4.19
CA THR A 94 2.67 -0.45 4.19
C THR A 94 2.81 0.40 5.44
N SER A 95 2.99 -0.20 6.62
CA SER A 95 3.24 0.59 7.82
C SER A 95 4.56 1.34 7.77
N MET A 96 5.61 0.78 7.15
CA MET A 96 6.90 1.43 6.97
C MET A 96 6.79 2.59 5.99
N LEU A 97 6.10 2.40 4.86
CA LEU A 97 5.88 3.43 3.85
C LEU A 97 5.03 4.58 4.38
N ALA A 98 3.96 4.28 5.13
CA ALA A 98 3.19 5.31 5.83
C ALA A 98 4.07 6.09 6.84
N SER A 99 4.92 5.39 7.59
CA SER A 99 5.86 6.06 8.52
C SER A 99 6.87 6.93 7.77
N ALA A 100 7.36 6.49 6.62
CA ALA A 100 8.23 7.29 5.76
C ALA A 100 7.52 8.55 5.25
N ALA A 101 6.23 8.45 4.89
CA ALA A 101 5.43 9.61 4.51
C ALA A 101 5.30 10.63 5.64
N HIS A 102 5.01 10.18 6.87
CA HIS A 102 5.02 11.06 8.06
C HIS A 102 6.35 11.80 8.22
N LEU A 103 7.47 11.07 8.18
CA LEU A 103 8.79 11.64 8.35
C LEU A 103 9.13 12.65 7.24
N LEU A 104 8.92 12.28 5.98
CA LEU A 104 9.24 13.14 4.85
C LEU A 104 8.34 14.38 4.78
N SER A 105 7.06 14.28 5.17
CA SER A 105 6.16 15.43 5.29
C SER A 105 6.63 16.45 6.33
N GLN A 106 7.23 15.99 7.44
CA GLN A 106 7.81 16.87 8.47
C GLN A 106 9.08 17.59 8.00
N HIS A 107 9.79 17.00 7.04
CA HIS A 107 11.05 17.52 6.48
C HIS A 107 10.93 18.02 5.05
N LYS A 108 9.71 18.41 4.62
CA LYS A 108 9.45 18.81 3.23
C LYS A 108 10.33 19.96 2.72
N GLU A 109 10.75 20.86 3.61
CA GLU A 109 11.61 22.01 3.26
C GLU A 109 13.05 21.59 2.94
N ASP A 110 13.48 20.44 3.46
CA ASP A 110 14.83 19.88 3.23
C ASP A 110 14.91 19.06 1.93
N ILE A 111 13.75 18.71 1.35
CA ILE A 111 13.66 17.82 0.20
C ILE A 111 13.68 18.65 -1.10
N ARG A 112 14.70 18.42 -1.93
CA ARG A 112 14.78 18.99 -3.28
C ARG A 112 14.04 18.10 -4.27
N GLY A 113 12.80 18.46 -4.57
CA GLY A 113 11.96 17.78 -5.56
C GLY A 113 10.72 17.16 -4.93
N ASN A 114 10.09 16.24 -5.66
CA ASN A 114 8.85 15.60 -5.25
C ASN A 114 9.12 14.14 -4.83
N VAL A 115 8.38 13.67 -3.83
CA VAL A 115 8.36 12.26 -3.45
C VAL A 115 6.97 11.71 -3.78
N LEU A 116 6.94 10.68 -4.61
CA LEU A 116 5.74 9.91 -4.89
C LEU A 116 5.75 8.67 -4.00
N PHE A 117 4.76 8.55 -3.12
CA PHE A 117 4.53 7.31 -2.39
C PHE A 117 3.70 6.37 -3.25
N MET A 118 4.25 5.19 -3.53
CA MET A 118 3.53 4.13 -4.20
C MET A 118 3.50 2.97 -3.24
N PHE A 119 2.36 2.80 -2.65
CA PHE A 119 1.98 1.53 -2.12
C PHE A 119 1.49 0.72 -3.40
N GLN A 120 1.53 -0.63 -3.50
CA GLN A 120 0.99 -1.40 -4.67
C GLN A 120 -0.02 -2.53 -4.29
N PRO A 121 -1.16 -2.82 -5.00
CA PRO A 121 -2.02 -3.96 -4.67
C PRO A 121 -1.58 -5.18 -5.47
N GLY A 122 -2.18 -6.32 -5.17
CA GLY A 122 -2.24 -7.41 -6.15
C GLY A 122 -0.88 -7.86 -6.72
N GLU A 123 0.21 -7.65 -5.98
CA GLU A 123 1.57 -8.02 -6.41
C GLU A 123 1.67 -9.53 -6.64
N GLU A 124 0.85 -10.29 -5.94
CA GLU A 124 0.96 -11.75 -5.82
C GLU A 124 0.12 -12.48 -6.85
N GLY A 125 0.17 -11.97 -8.08
CA GLY A 125 -0.42 -12.60 -9.25
C GLY A 125 -1.57 -11.83 -9.91
N TYR A 126 -1.99 -10.68 -9.35
CA TYR A 126 -3.02 -9.83 -9.97
C TYR A 126 -2.43 -8.70 -10.84
N GLY A 127 -1.11 -8.55 -10.87
CA GLY A 127 -0.43 -7.59 -11.74
C GLY A 127 -0.69 -6.13 -11.38
N GLY A 128 -0.90 -5.81 -10.09
CA GLY A 128 -1.33 -4.48 -9.66
C GLY A 128 -0.40 -3.34 -10.09
N ALA A 129 0.92 -3.57 -10.18
CA ALA A 129 1.85 -2.58 -10.73
C ALA A 129 1.50 -2.17 -12.17
N LYS A 130 1.19 -3.15 -13.04
CA LYS A 130 0.81 -2.85 -14.43
C LYS A 130 -0.51 -2.08 -14.48
N ILE A 131 -1.48 -2.47 -13.66
CA ILE A 131 -2.78 -1.80 -13.58
C ILE A 131 -2.61 -0.34 -13.18
N MET A 132 -1.81 -0.04 -12.15
CA MET A 132 -1.54 1.34 -11.74
C MET A 132 -0.84 2.16 -12.83
N LEU A 133 0.07 1.56 -13.59
CA LEU A 133 0.70 2.21 -14.74
C LEU A 133 -0.33 2.51 -15.84
N ASP A 134 -1.21 1.55 -16.16
CA ASP A 134 -2.28 1.73 -17.16
C ASP A 134 -3.33 2.76 -16.70
N GLU A 135 -3.56 2.90 -15.39
CA GLU A 135 -4.39 3.92 -14.74
C GLU A 135 -3.72 5.31 -14.65
N GLY A 136 -2.50 5.44 -15.18
CA GLY A 136 -1.84 6.74 -15.32
C GLY A 136 -0.97 7.16 -14.13
N LEU A 137 -0.48 6.23 -13.31
CA LEU A 137 0.38 6.53 -12.14
C LEU A 137 1.52 7.50 -12.48
N ILE A 138 2.14 7.34 -13.64
CA ILE A 138 3.32 8.12 -14.05
C ILE A 138 2.92 9.50 -14.56
N GLU A 139 1.81 9.59 -15.27
CA GLU A 139 1.20 10.80 -15.80
C GLU A 139 0.73 11.69 -14.64
N ALA A 140 0.19 11.06 -13.62
CA ALA A 140 -0.34 11.65 -12.41
C ALA A 140 0.80 12.09 -11.46
N GLY A 141 1.78 11.23 -11.19
CA GLY A 141 2.91 11.53 -10.28
C GLY A 141 4.06 12.31 -10.91
N GLY A 142 4.08 12.42 -12.24
CA GLY A 142 5.28 12.78 -13.00
C GLY A 142 6.25 11.60 -13.06
N LYS A 143 7.00 11.49 -14.16
CA LYS A 143 7.99 10.42 -14.33
C LYS A 143 9.07 10.49 -13.24
N PRO A 144 9.18 9.47 -12.36
CA PRO A 144 10.20 9.48 -11.32
C PRO A 144 11.59 9.32 -11.95
N ASN A 145 12.57 10.05 -11.41
CA ASN A 145 13.97 9.84 -11.77
C ASN A 145 14.52 8.52 -11.22
N SER A 146 13.94 8.03 -10.13
CA SER A 146 14.34 6.80 -9.45
C SER A 146 13.15 6.23 -8.69
N VAL A 147 13.11 4.91 -8.58
CA VAL A 147 12.09 4.17 -7.82
C VAL A 147 12.81 3.30 -6.80
N PHE A 148 12.32 3.31 -5.57
CA PHE A 148 12.86 2.54 -4.46
C PHE A 148 11.79 1.58 -3.95
N ALA A 149 12.21 0.37 -3.61
CA ALA A 149 11.35 -0.65 -3.02
C ALA A 149 12.15 -1.45 -1.97
N LEU A 150 11.43 -2.06 -1.04
CA LEU A 150 12.01 -2.90 0.00
C LEU A 150 11.14 -4.13 0.19
N HIS A 151 11.78 -5.23 0.61
CA HIS A 151 11.09 -6.42 1.06
C HIS A 151 11.62 -6.80 2.44
N VAL A 152 10.77 -7.36 3.30
CA VAL A 152 11.24 -7.92 4.57
C VAL A 152 11.79 -9.30 4.28
N ALA A 153 12.92 -9.65 4.85
CA ALA A 153 13.57 -10.93 4.57
C ALA A 153 13.71 -11.72 5.88
N PRO A 154 12.61 -12.27 6.42
CA PRO A 154 12.65 -13.04 7.67
C PRO A 154 13.45 -14.35 7.52
N GLU A 155 13.67 -14.83 6.30
CA GLU A 155 14.51 -15.98 5.98
C GLU A 155 16.02 -15.70 5.98
N LEU A 156 16.46 -14.43 6.06
CA LEU A 156 17.88 -14.13 6.25
C LEU A 156 18.28 -14.42 7.69
N SER A 157 19.23 -15.35 7.86
CA SER A 157 19.88 -15.54 9.15
C SER A 157 20.78 -14.33 9.45
N LEU A 158 20.67 -13.82 10.68
CA LEU A 158 21.57 -12.80 11.23
C LEU A 158 22.90 -13.41 11.66
#